data_AF-A0A7W9YBU4-F1
#
_entry.id   AF-A0A7W9YBU4-F1
#
_cell.length_a   1.000
_cell.length_b   1.000
_cell.length_c   1.000
_cell.angle_alpha   90.00
_cell.angle_beta   90.00
_cell.angle_gamma   90.00
#
_symmetry.space_group_name_H-M   'P 1'
#
loop_
_entity.id
_entity.type
_entity.pdbx_description
1 polymer ?
#
loop_
_entity_poly.entity_id
_entity_poly.type
_entity_poly.pdbx_seq_one_letter_code
_entity_poly.pdbx_strand_id
1 'polypeptide(L)'
;MAEPVSMTADKLLDICASMDARIASQRGDALGWHKLTVEETEDWISTYITYDAQSVEMVGWQNTEGGQRESLLFWATTRSNGLKTCSYSSSNVGDLLDNLTERLGSPHSLDRDDTKKNITARWVRNDVEYSFVQLRSSVIVTIGPAR
;
A
#
# COMPACT_ATOMS: atom_id res chain seq x y z
N MET A 1 -13.54 18.05 15.31
CA MET A 1 -12.39 17.42 14.61
C MET A 1 -12.65 15.93 14.66
N ALA A 2 -12.58 15.23 13.54
CA ALA A 2 -12.74 13.77 13.53
C ALA A 2 -11.45 13.13 14.08
N GLU A 3 -11.57 12.15 14.95
CA GLU A 3 -10.41 11.39 15.45
C GLU A 3 -9.79 10.58 14.29
N PRO A 4 -8.46 10.51 14.19
CA PRO A 4 -7.81 9.70 13.17
C PRO A 4 -8.22 8.24 13.29
N VAL A 5 -8.59 7.69 12.14
CA VAL A 5 -9.09 6.33 12.09
C VAL A 5 -7.90 5.39 12.00
N SER A 6 -7.88 4.35 12.83
CA SER A 6 -6.87 3.29 12.75
C SER A 6 -6.93 2.56 11.41
N MET A 7 -5.75 2.28 10.85
CA MET A 7 -5.62 1.50 9.63
C MET A 7 -6.06 0.05 9.88
N THR A 8 -6.84 -0.50 8.95
CA THR A 8 -7.20 -1.93 8.90
C THR A 8 -6.78 -2.50 7.56
N ALA A 9 -6.67 -3.83 7.46
CA ALA A 9 -6.35 -4.48 6.20
C ALA A 9 -7.37 -4.16 5.09
N ASP A 10 -8.65 -4.08 5.43
CA ASP A 10 -9.69 -3.71 4.46
C ASP A 10 -9.52 -2.29 3.94
N LYS A 11 -9.25 -1.33 4.83
CA LYS A 11 -9.01 0.06 4.42
C LYS A 11 -7.75 0.18 3.57
N LEU A 12 -6.69 -0.52 3.98
CA LEU A 12 -5.45 -0.57 3.21
C LEU A 12 -5.74 -1.12 1.80
N LEU A 13 -6.36 -2.30 1.70
CA LEU A 13 -6.67 -2.90 0.41
C LEU A 13 -7.61 -2.03 -0.43
N ASP A 14 -8.60 -1.38 0.18
CA ASP A 14 -9.50 -0.46 -0.51
C ASP A 14 -8.73 0.74 -1.08
N ILE A 15 -7.77 1.30 -0.35
CA ILE A 15 -6.94 2.39 -0.86
C ILE A 15 -6.04 1.86 -1.99
N CYS A 16 -5.44 0.67 -1.84
CA CYS A 16 -4.54 0.10 -2.85
C CYS A 16 -5.22 -0.33 -4.13
N ALA A 17 -6.49 -0.72 -4.05
CA ALA A 17 -7.32 -1.04 -5.20
C ALA A 17 -7.91 0.22 -5.88
N SER A 18 -7.56 1.43 -5.43
CA SER A 18 -8.01 2.68 -6.06
C SER A 18 -7.52 2.78 -7.49
N MET A 19 -8.39 3.19 -8.42
CA MET A 19 -8.04 3.21 -9.85
C MET A 19 -6.94 4.21 -10.19
N ASP A 20 -6.93 5.35 -9.51
CA ASP A 20 -6.06 6.50 -9.75
C ASP A 20 -5.77 7.22 -8.41
N ALA A 21 -4.85 8.19 -8.42
CA ALA A 21 -4.47 8.93 -7.22
C ALA A 21 -5.60 9.81 -6.68
N ARG A 22 -6.56 10.20 -7.52
CA ARG A 22 -7.72 11.00 -7.11
C ARG A 22 -8.70 10.16 -6.28
N ILE A 23 -8.98 8.91 -6.67
CA ILE A 23 -9.80 7.98 -5.87
C ILE A 23 -9.07 7.59 -4.60
N ALA A 24 -7.76 7.29 -4.70
CA ALA A 24 -6.94 7.01 -3.52
C ALA A 24 -6.97 8.19 -2.54
N SER A 25 -6.86 9.42 -3.06
CA SER A 25 -6.98 10.66 -2.30
C SER A 25 -8.28 10.69 -1.49
N GLN A 26 -9.43 10.47 -2.14
CA GLN A 26 -10.73 10.51 -1.47
C GLN A 26 -10.85 9.45 -0.36
N ARG A 27 -10.32 8.24 -0.59
CA ARG A 27 -10.36 7.14 0.38
C ARG A 27 -9.41 7.37 1.55
N GLY A 28 -8.20 7.87 1.30
CA GLY A 28 -7.23 8.14 2.35
C GLY A 28 -7.54 9.41 3.15
N ASP A 29 -8.17 10.42 2.54
CA ASP A 29 -8.62 11.62 3.28
C ASP A 29 -9.69 11.26 4.34
N ALA A 30 -10.44 10.17 4.14
CA ALA A 30 -11.38 9.64 5.13
C ALA A 30 -10.70 9.02 6.38
N LEU A 31 -9.38 8.82 6.36
CA LEU A 31 -8.63 8.36 7.52
C LEU A 31 -8.44 9.47 8.57
N GLY A 32 -8.58 10.74 8.19
CA GLY A 32 -8.27 11.88 9.07
C GLY A 32 -6.77 12.05 9.33
N TRP A 33 -5.92 11.37 8.57
CA TRP A 33 -4.46 11.45 8.68
C TRP A 33 -3.93 12.72 8.02
N HIS A 34 -2.72 13.15 8.43
CA HIS A 34 -2.06 14.26 7.77
C HIS A 34 -1.68 13.86 6.34
N LYS A 35 -2.29 14.50 5.36
CA LYS A 35 -1.96 14.29 3.97
C LYS A 35 -0.62 14.94 3.65
N LEU A 36 0.28 14.16 3.07
CA LEU A 36 1.60 14.63 2.65
C LEU A 36 1.48 15.59 1.47
N THR A 37 2.38 16.57 1.46
CA THR A 37 2.60 17.44 0.31
C THR A 37 3.27 16.68 -0.84
N VAL A 38 3.28 17.29 -2.03
CA VAL A 38 3.97 16.73 -3.20
C VAL A 38 5.46 16.55 -2.91
N GLU A 39 6.10 17.54 -2.28
CA GLU A 39 7.53 17.52 -1.93
C GLU A 39 7.88 16.36 -0.99
N GLU A 40 7.11 16.19 0.10
CA GLU A 40 7.30 15.08 1.05
C GLU A 40 7.09 13.71 0.41
N THR A 41 6.20 13.65 -0.57
CA THR A 41 5.90 12.44 -1.33
C THR A 41 7.05 12.11 -2.29
N GLU A 42 7.58 13.08 -3.02
CA GLU A 42 8.71 12.93 -3.96
C GLU A 42 10.02 12.53 -3.26
N ASP A 43 10.32 13.12 -2.10
CA ASP A 43 11.48 12.74 -1.28
C ASP A 43 11.42 11.25 -0.88
N TRP A 44 10.22 10.77 -0.57
CA TRP A 44 10.01 9.36 -0.27
C TRP A 44 10.25 8.48 -1.49
N ILE A 45 9.74 8.83 -2.67
CA ILE A 45 10.00 8.09 -3.92
C ILE A 45 11.48 7.96 -4.22
N SER A 46 12.24 9.05 -4.08
CA SER A 46 13.67 9.05 -4.39
C SER A 46 14.45 7.98 -3.62
N THR A 47 13.91 7.57 -2.46
CA THR A 47 14.47 6.53 -1.60
C THR A 47 14.08 5.11 -2.02
N TYR A 48 12.93 4.92 -2.70
CA TYR A 48 12.35 3.59 -2.99
C TYR A 48 12.28 3.23 -4.49
N ILE A 49 12.34 4.19 -5.41
CA ILE A 49 12.14 3.95 -6.85
C ILE A 49 13.34 4.48 -7.64
N THR A 50 14.15 3.55 -8.17
CA THR A 50 15.28 3.81 -9.09
C THR A 50 14.87 3.92 -10.57
N TYR A 51 13.57 3.87 -10.89
CA TYR A 51 13.06 3.85 -12.25
C TYR A 51 12.05 4.96 -12.55
N ASP A 52 12.39 5.78 -13.54
CA ASP A 52 11.50 6.57 -14.40
C ASP A 52 10.30 7.23 -13.70
N ALA A 53 10.58 8.15 -12.77
CA ALA A 53 9.61 8.98 -12.05
C ALA A 53 8.70 9.83 -12.97
N GLN A 54 8.92 9.84 -14.28
CA GLN A 54 8.25 10.77 -15.20
C GLN A 54 6.79 10.38 -15.53
N SER A 55 6.21 9.33 -14.93
CA SER A 55 4.85 8.92 -15.25
C SER A 55 4.13 8.17 -14.11
N VAL A 56 4.20 8.68 -12.88
CA VAL A 56 3.38 8.19 -11.77
C VAL A 56 2.54 9.31 -11.15
N GLU A 57 1.28 9.00 -10.82
CA GLU A 57 0.47 9.83 -9.94
C GLU A 57 0.58 9.27 -8.52
N MET A 58 0.83 10.13 -7.52
CA MET A 58 1.06 9.70 -6.15
C MET A 58 0.28 10.53 -5.14
N VAL A 59 -0.05 9.91 -4.02
CA VAL A 59 -0.62 10.57 -2.83
C VAL A 59 -0.16 9.84 -1.57
N GLY A 60 0.00 10.60 -0.49
CA GLY A 60 0.52 10.09 0.77
C GLY A 60 -0.17 10.63 2.01
N TRP A 61 -0.11 9.85 3.09
CA TRP A 61 -0.62 10.22 4.39
C TRP A 61 0.31 9.74 5.50
N GLN A 62 0.34 10.49 6.59
CA GLN A 62 1.07 10.16 7.81
C GLN A 62 0.17 10.36 9.03
N ASN A 63 0.24 9.41 9.95
CA ASN A 63 -0.34 9.50 11.28
C ASN A 63 0.80 9.48 12.31
N THR A 64 0.81 10.46 13.22
CA THR A 64 1.80 10.56 14.31
C THR A 64 1.13 10.58 15.69
N GLU A 65 -0.18 10.39 15.76
CA GLU A 65 -0.93 10.42 17.01
C GLU A 65 -0.66 9.19 17.88
N GLY A 66 -0.82 9.35 19.19
CA GLY A 66 -0.71 8.23 20.15
C GLY A 66 0.68 7.60 20.27
N GLY A 67 1.73 8.25 19.74
CA GLY A 67 3.11 7.73 19.78
C GLY A 67 3.41 6.64 18.75
N GLN A 68 2.45 6.32 17.88
CA GLN A 68 2.68 5.47 16.71
C GLN A 68 2.91 6.34 15.48
N ARG A 69 3.92 5.99 14.68
CA ARG A 69 4.19 6.63 13.40
C ARG A 69 3.80 5.68 12.28
N GLU A 70 2.73 6.04 11.59
CA GLU A 70 2.21 5.28 10.46
C GLU A 70 2.34 6.12 9.20
N SER A 71 2.66 5.48 8.08
CA SER A 71 2.72 6.14 6.77
C SER A 71 2.07 5.25 5.72
N LEU A 72 1.26 5.87 4.86
CA LEU A 72 0.65 5.24 3.71
C LEU A 72 0.99 6.05 2.47
N LEU A 73 1.40 5.36 1.42
CA LEU A 73 1.63 5.93 0.10
C LEU A 73 0.91 5.09 -0.93
N PHE A 74 0.31 5.75 -1.90
CA PHE A 74 -0.28 5.13 -3.07
C PHE A 74 0.31 5.75 -4.32
N TRP A 75 0.64 4.93 -5.31
CA TRP A 75 0.97 5.39 -6.65
C TRP A 75 0.46 4.49 -7.76
N ALA A 76 0.19 5.10 -8.90
CA ALA A 76 -0.22 4.42 -10.11
C ALA A 76 0.60 4.91 -11.31
N THR A 77 0.98 3.99 -12.19
CA THR A 77 1.66 4.34 -13.46
C THR A 77 0.67 4.94 -14.45
N THR A 78 0.99 6.11 -15.02
CA THR A 78 0.10 6.84 -15.94
C THR A 78 0.19 6.37 -17.38
N ARG A 79 1.29 5.69 -17.78
CA ARG A 79 1.57 5.38 -19.20
C ARG A 79 1.67 3.90 -19.57
N SER A 80 1.72 2.96 -18.62
CA SER A 80 1.72 1.54 -18.97
C SER A 80 1.28 0.64 -17.81
N ASN A 81 0.55 -0.40 -18.18
CA ASN A 81 0.25 -1.60 -17.38
C ASN A 81 -0.79 -1.41 -16.26
N GLY A 82 -1.26 -0.19 -15.96
CA GLY A 82 -2.29 0.05 -14.94
C GLY A 82 -1.91 -0.46 -13.55
N LEU A 83 -0.60 -0.56 -13.28
CA LEU A 83 -0.06 -1.06 -12.04
C LEU A 83 -0.27 -0.02 -10.95
N LYS A 84 -0.82 -0.48 -9.84
CA LYS A 84 -1.11 0.31 -8.65
C LYS A 84 -0.31 -0.27 -7.52
N THR A 85 0.33 0.57 -6.74
CA THR A 85 1.12 0.13 -5.61
C THR A 85 0.82 0.98 -4.40
N CYS A 86 0.71 0.32 -3.25
CA CYS A 86 0.76 0.95 -1.96
C CYS A 86 2.02 0.57 -1.22
N SER A 87 2.50 1.50 -0.41
CA SER A 87 3.35 1.16 0.72
C SER A 87 2.69 1.60 2.01
N TYR A 88 2.62 0.70 2.98
CA TYR A 88 2.16 0.99 4.32
C TYR A 88 3.24 0.60 5.32
N SER A 89 3.56 1.50 6.25
CA SER A 89 4.50 1.23 7.34
C SER A 89 3.87 1.59 8.68
N SER A 90 3.99 0.69 9.64
CA SER A 90 3.53 0.87 11.02
C SER A 90 4.31 -0.05 11.95
N SER A 91 4.42 0.32 13.22
CA SER A 91 5.01 -0.56 14.24
C SER A 91 4.27 -1.90 14.37
N ASN A 92 3.00 -1.95 13.95
CA ASN A 92 2.22 -3.18 13.88
C ASN A 92 1.55 -3.31 12.51
N VAL A 93 2.13 -4.15 11.66
CA VAL A 93 1.54 -4.61 10.38
C VAL A 93 0.95 -6.02 10.51
N GLY A 94 0.82 -6.52 11.74
CA GLY A 94 0.26 -7.83 12.06
C GLY A 94 -1.15 -7.96 11.49
N ASP A 95 -1.47 -9.18 11.05
CA ASP A 95 -2.77 -9.58 10.50
C ASP A 95 -3.11 -9.06 9.09
N LEU A 96 -2.29 -8.21 8.46
CA LEU A 96 -2.55 -7.74 7.09
C LEU A 96 -2.62 -8.90 6.08
N LEU A 97 -1.69 -9.85 6.16
CA LEU A 97 -1.67 -11.02 5.29
C LEU A 97 -2.89 -11.92 5.50
N ASP A 98 -3.28 -12.15 6.75
CA ASP A 98 -4.38 -13.04 7.09
C ASP A 98 -5.71 -12.44 6.61
N ASN A 99 -5.93 -11.14 6.84
CA ASN A 99 -7.10 -10.43 6.32
C ASN A 99 -7.16 -10.39 4.78
N LEU A 100 -6.01 -10.20 4.10
CA LEU A 100 -5.95 -10.32 2.64
C LEU A 100 -6.30 -11.73 2.17
N THR A 101 -5.87 -12.75 2.92
CA THR A 101 -6.19 -14.15 2.63
C THR A 101 -7.67 -14.45 2.85
N GLU A 102 -8.30 -13.87 3.87
CA GLU A 102 -9.75 -13.99 4.08
C GLU A 102 -10.54 -13.36 2.91
N ARG A 103 -10.10 -12.20 2.44
CA ARG A 103 -10.79 -11.45 1.39
C ARG A 103 -10.55 -11.99 -0.02
N LEU A 104 -9.33 -12.38 -0.33
CA LEU A 104 -8.94 -12.88 -1.65
C LEU A 104 -8.99 -14.42 -1.73
N GLY A 105 -9.19 -15.12 -0.62
CA GLY A 105 -8.97 -16.57 -0.51
C GLY A 105 -7.48 -16.92 -0.43
N SER A 106 -7.16 -18.22 -0.44
CA SER A 106 -5.77 -18.69 -0.34
C SER A 106 -4.88 -18.14 -1.47
N PRO A 107 -3.64 -17.71 -1.15
CA PRO A 107 -2.69 -17.27 -2.17
C PRO A 107 -2.29 -18.42 -3.09
N HIS A 108 -1.97 -18.09 -4.34
CA HIS A 108 -1.37 -19.03 -5.29
C HIS A 108 0.07 -19.38 -4.91
N SER A 109 0.78 -18.45 -4.29
CA SER A 109 2.13 -18.66 -3.74
C SER A 109 2.30 -17.84 -2.48
N LEU A 110 2.90 -18.45 -1.46
CA LEU A 110 3.24 -17.84 -0.19
C LEU A 110 4.65 -18.29 0.18
N ASP A 111 5.55 -17.34 0.40
CA ASP A 111 6.92 -17.58 0.86
C ASP A 111 7.17 -16.77 2.14
N ARG A 112 7.80 -17.41 3.13
CA ARG A 112 8.10 -16.82 4.43
C ARG A 112 9.57 -17.07 4.76
N ASP A 113 10.36 -16.01 4.81
CA ASP A 113 11.75 -16.02 5.27
C ASP A 113 11.80 -15.37 6.66
N ASP A 114 11.69 -16.22 7.69
CA ASP A 114 11.73 -15.79 9.10
C ASP A 114 13.07 -15.16 9.48
N THR A 115 14.16 -15.53 8.77
CA THR A 115 15.51 -15.00 9.02
C THR A 115 15.59 -13.53 8.59
N LYS A 116 14.97 -13.20 7.45
CA LYS A 116 14.93 -11.83 6.92
C LYS A 116 13.72 -11.03 7.40
N LYS A 117 12.79 -11.66 8.14
CA LYS A 117 11.47 -11.11 8.49
C LYS A 117 10.76 -10.61 7.23
N ASN A 118 10.77 -11.44 6.20
CA ASN A 118 10.19 -11.16 4.89
C ASN A 118 9.08 -12.17 4.60
N ILE A 119 7.93 -11.67 4.15
CA ILE A 119 6.83 -12.51 3.70
C ILE A 119 6.38 -12.02 2.33
N THR A 120 6.25 -12.93 1.38
CA THR A 120 5.68 -12.62 0.07
C THR A 120 4.49 -13.50 -0.23
N ALA A 121 3.43 -12.92 -0.78
CA ALA A 121 2.23 -13.65 -1.16
C ALA A 121 1.67 -13.11 -2.49
N ARG A 122 1.07 -14.01 -3.28
CA ARG A 122 0.51 -13.65 -4.59
C ARG A 122 -0.85 -14.29 -4.81
N TRP A 123 -1.78 -13.52 -5.36
CA TRP A 123 -3.11 -13.96 -5.78
C TRP A 123 -3.34 -13.53 -7.23
N VAL A 124 -4.16 -14.29 -7.95
CA VAL A 124 -4.69 -13.91 -9.27
C VAL A 124 -6.20 -14.12 -9.21
N ARG A 125 -6.98 -13.07 -9.47
CA ARG A 125 -8.45 -13.10 -9.41
C ARG A 125 -8.98 -12.31 -10.60
N ASN A 126 -9.75 -12.95 -11.47
CA ASN A 126 -10.41 -12.31 -12.62
C ASN A 126 -9.44 -11.42 -13.44
N ASP A 127 -8.32 -11.99 -13.89
CA ASP A 127 -7.26 -11.29 -14.65
C ASP A 127 -6.55 -10.14 -13.90
N VAL A 128 -6.74 -10.04 -12.57
CA VAL A 128 -6.02 -9.11 -11.69
C VAL A 128 -5.04 -9.89 -10.81
N GLU A 129 -3.78 -9.51 -10.83
CA GLU A 129 -2.76 -9.98 -9.89
C GLU A 129 -2.68 -9.05 -8.68
N TYR A 130 -2.64 -9.65 -7.49
CA TYR A 130 -2.35 -9.01 -6.22
C TYR A 130 -1.03 -9.60 -5.71
N SER A 131 -0.07 -8.74 -5.40
CA SER A 131 1.20 -9.10 -4.80
C SER A 131 1.34 -8.38 -3.47
N PHE A 132 1.74 -9.12 -2.45
CA PHE A 132 2.01 -8.64 -1.11
C PHE A 132 3.46 -8.94 -0.77
N VAL A 133 4.17 -7.94 -0.27
CA VAL A 133 5.51 -8.07 0.27
C VAL A 133 5.53 -7.38 1.63
N GLN A 134 5.84 -8.12 2.68
CA GLN A 134 6.07 -7.56 4.00
C GLN A 134 7.55 -7.68 4.33
N LEU A 135 8.18 -6.55 4.64
CA LEU A 135 9.55 -6.50 5.15
C LEU A 135 9.51 -5.82 6.52
N ARG A 136 9.74 -6.59 7.59
CA ARG A 136 9.66 -6.11 8.98
C ARG A 136 8.32 -5.43 9.28
N SER A 137 8.34 -4.10 9.39
CA SER A 137 7.23 -3.21 9.78
C SER A 137 6.63 -2.46 8.59
N SER A 138 7.00 -2.85 7.37
CA SER A 138 6.54 -2.24 6.14
C SER A 138 5.91 -3.31 5.24
N VAL A 139 4.86 -2.92 4.56
CA VAL A 139 4.12 -3.73 3.59
C VAL A 139 4.06 -2.97 2.28
N ILE A 140 4.23 -3.71 1.19
CA ILE A 140 3.98 -3.24 -0.17
C ILE A 140 2.90 -4.13 -0.76
N VAL A 141 1.83 -3.50 -1.25
CA VAL A 141 0.77 -4.18 -2.00
C VAL A 141 0.80 -3.65 -3.41
N THR A 142 0.98 -4.54 -4.38
CA THR A 142 0.97 -4.22 -5.80
C THR A 142 -0.21 -4.90 -6.46
N ILE A 143 -1.01 -4.15 -7.22
CA ILE A 143 -2.22 -4.61 -7.91
C ILE A 143 -2.13 -4.21 -9.38
N GLY A 144 -2.27 -5.18 -10.28
CA GLY A 144 -2.21 -4.93 -11.71
C GLY A 144 -2.83 -6.05 -12.53
N PRO A 145 -2.80 -5.94 -13.86
CA PRO A 145 -3.16 -7.04 -14.74
C PRO A 145 -2.32 -8.27 -14.42
N ALA A 146 -2.95 -9.44 -14.45
CA ALA A 146 -2.23 -10.71 -14.37
C ALA A 146 -1.28 -10.84 -15.58
N ARG A 147 -0.09 -11.39 -15.33
CA ARG A 147 0.93 -11.67 -16.34
C ARG A 147 0.74 -13.03 -17.00
#